data_AF-A0AAV1UTX9-F1
#
_entry.id   AF-A0AAV1UTX9-F1
#
_cell.length_a   1.000
_cell.length_b   1.000
_cell.length_c   1.000
_cell.angle_alpha   90.00
_cell.angle_beta   90.00
_cell.angle_gamma   90.00
#
_symmetry.space_group_name_H-M   'P 1'
#
loop_
_entity.id
_entity.type
_entity.pdbx_description
1 polymer ?
#
loop_
_entity_poly.entity_id
_entity_poly.type
_entity_poly.pdbx_seq_one_letter_code
_entity_poly.pdbx_strand_id
1 'polypeptide(L)'
;MSVFMGEPAISGMLEFLSRDQQHAAINEFLQGDLAVERQKIALLQQQGSHQSMGGPTHMRRPETLKIDISRYKGTDEDSLLRLFVELDDAIRAHHIEGDEMQVTFALSNLTRRAKTWALGLKLHEPDVFDSLGIFGS
;
A
#
# COMPACT_ATOMS: atom_id res chain seq x y z
N MET A 1 28.67 7.86 -7.95
CA MET A 1 28.33 7.95 -9.39
C MET A 1 26.90 7.47 -9.55
N SER A 2 25.93 8.37 -9.37
CA SER A 2 24.51 8.07 -9.50
C SER A 2 24.08 8.46 -10.90
N VAL A 3 23.78 7.47 -11.75
CA VAL A 3 23.30 7.75 -13.09
C VAL A 3 21.83 8.11 -12.97
N PHE A 4 21.57 9.41 -13.01
CA PHE A 4 20.26 10.03 -13.23
C PHE A 4 19.83 9.72 -14.68
N MET A 5 19.50 8.45 -14.97
CA MET A 5 19.03 7.99 -16.28
C MET A 5 17.56 7.58 -16.15
N GLY A 6 16.72 8.51 -15.69
CA GLY A 6 15.31 8.26 -15.41
C GLY A 6 14.33 9.02 -16.29
N GLU A 7 14.76 10.07 -17.00
CA GLU A 7 13.85 10.93 -17.77
C GLU A 7 14.20 10.96 -19.27
N PRO A 8 15.44 11.31 -19.69
CA PRO A 8 15.75 11.40 -21.13
C PRO A 8 15.75 10.02 -21.83
N ALA A 9 15.99 8.94 -21.08
CA ALA A 9 15.90 7.58 -21.60
C ALA A 9 14.43 7.14 -21.81
N ILE A 10 13.52 7.57 -20.93
CA ILE A 10 12.09 7.27 -21.02
C ILE A 10 11.47 8.08 -22.17
N SER A 11 11.83 9.36 -22.32
CA SER A 11 11.41 10.17 -23.47
C SER A 11 11.91 9.59 -24.81
N GLY A 12 13.17 9.14 -24.87
CA GLY A 12 13.72 8.49 -26.06
C GLY A 12 13.07 7.13 -26.38
N MET A 13 12.68 6.36 -25.37
CA MET A 13 11.94 5.11 -25.57
C MET A 13 10.49 5.34 -26.00
N LEU A 14 9.82 6.38 -25.49
CA LEU A 14 8.45 6.72 -25.86
C LEU A 14 8.34 7.33 -27.28
N GLU A 15 9.40 7.95 -27.81
CA GLU A 15 9.44 8.47 -29.19
C GLU A 15 9.63 7.37 -30.26
N PHE A 16 10.22 6.22 -29.91
CA PHE A 16 10.56 5.16 -30.86
C PHE A 16 9.70 3.90 -30.76
N LEU A 17 8.98 3.70 -29.65
CA LEU A 17 8.12 2.53 -29.45
C LEU A 17 6.69 2.82 -29.94
N SER A 18 6.13 1.91 -30.75
CA SER A 18 4.71 1.99 -31.10
C SER A 18 3.85 1.91 -29.84
N ARG A 19 2.63 2.46 -29.89
CA ARG A 19 1.66 2.40 -28.77
C ARG A 19 1.55 0.98 -28.20
N ASP A 20 1.52 -0.03 -29.06
CA ASP A 20 1.41 -1.43 -28.64
C ASP A 20 2.64 -1.93 -27.87
N GLN A 21 3.85 -1.49 -28.26
CA GLN A 21 5.09 -1.80 -27.52
C GLN A 21 5.16 -1.09 -26.17
N GLN A 22 4.64 0.14 -26.07
CA GLN A 22 4.54 0.84 -24.79
C GLN A 22 3.59 0.12 -23.84
N HIS A 23 2.42 -0.30 -24.33
CA HIS A 23 1.47 -1.10 -23.54
C HIS A 23 2.05 -2.45 -23.13
N ALA A 24 2.84 -3.10 -24.00
CA ALA A 24 3.53 -4.34 -23.67
C ALA A 24 4.57 -4.15 -22.55
N ALA A 25 5.41 -3.11 -22.65
CA ALA A 25 6.43 -2.81 -21.64
C ALA A 25 5.81 -2.44 -20.29
N ILE A 26 4.71 -1.66 -20.28
CA ILE A 26 3.97 -1.33 -19.05
C ILE A 26 3.38 -2.60 -18.41
N ASN A 27 2.80 -3.48 -19.22
CA ASN A 27 2.22 -4.73 -18.71
C ASN A 27 3.29 -5.68 -18.16
N GLU A 28 4.43 -5.79 -18.81
CA GLU A 28 5.56 -6.60 -18.36
C GLU A 28 6.11 -6.09 -17.02
N PHE A 29 6.27 -4.77 -16.89
CA PHE A 29 6.71 -4.14 -15.66
C PHE A 29 5.72 -4.39 -14.51
N LEU A 30 4.43 -4.15 -14.74
CA LEU A 30 3.38 -4.40 -13.73
C LEU A 30 3.28 -5.88 -13.34
N GLN A 31 3.49 -6.80 -14.28
CA GLN A 31 3.50 -8.24 -14.00
C GLN A 31 4.74 -8.68 -13.23
N GLY A 32 5.91 -8.10 -13.53
CA GLY A 32 7.15 -8.32 -12.80
C GLY A 32 7.03 -7.91 -11.33
N ASP A 33 6.56 -6.69 -11.09
CA ASP A 33 6.33 -6.18 -9.74
C ASP A 33 5.29 -7.03 -8.99
N LEU A 34 4.19 -7.40 -9.64
CA LEU A 34 3.16 -8.27 -9.06
C LEU A 34 3.71 -9.67 -8.72
N ALA A 35 4.61 -10.22 -9.55
CA ALA A 35 5.25 -11.51 -9.30
C ALA A 35 6.20 -11.45 -8.10
N VAL A 36 6.98 -10.37 -7.97
CA VAL A 36 7.87 -10.14 -6.83
C VAL A 36 7.07 -10.02 -5.54
N GLU A 37 5.96 -9.28 -5.54
CA GLU A 37 5.12 -9.14 -4.35
C GLU A 37 4.41 -10.45 -3.99
N ARG A 38 3.94 -11.22 -4.98
CA ARG A 38 3.39 -12.57 -4.74
C ARG A 38 4.42 -13.52 -4.14
N GLN A 39 5.67 -13.46 -4.59
CA GLN A 39 6.77 -14.24 -4.05
C GLN A 39 7.05 -13.87 -2.58
N LYS A 40 7.08 -12.57 -2.25
CA LYS A 40 7.22 -12.11 -0.85
C LYS A 40 6.08 -12.60 0.03
N ILE A 41 4.84 -12.53 -0.44
CA ILE A 41 3.67 -13.07 0.28
C ILE A 41 3.81 -14.59 0.50
N ALA A 42 4.28 -15.34 -0.49
CA ALA A 42 4.49 -16.79 -0.37
C ALA A 42 5.61 -17.13 0.62
N LEU A 43 6.69 -16.35 0.66
CA LEU A 43 7.79 -16.51 1.62
C LEU A 43 7.33 -16.20 3.05
N LEU A 44 6.53 -15.15 3.24
CA LEU A 44 5.93 -14.82 4.54
C LEU A 44 4.98 -15.92 5.01
N GLN A 45 4.21 -16.54 4.11
CA GLN A 45 3.38 -17.70 4.43
C GLN A 45 4.21 -18.93 4.80
N GLN A 46 5.30 -19.23 4.09
CA GLN A 46 6.19 -20.35 4.44
C GLN A 46 6.93 -20.15 5.77
N GLN A 47 7.31 -18.92 6.11
CA GLN A 47 7.85 -18.62 7.45
C GLN A 47 6.80 -18.82 8.55
N GLY A 48 5.51 -18.67 8.25
CA GLY A 48 4.41 -18.99 9.16
C GLY A 48 4.18 -20.49 9.39
N SER A 49 4.71 -21.37 8.53
CA SER A 49 4.41 -22.81 8.53
C SER A 49 5.44 -23.68 9.26
N HIS A 50 6.51 -23.10 9.84
CA HIS A 50 7.59 -23.84 10.50
C HIS A 50 7.56 -23.83 12.05
N GLN A 51 6.46 -23.40 12.67
CA GLN A 51 6.30 -23.48 14.13
C GLN A 51 5.12 -24.37 14.52
N SER A 52 5.28 -25.68 14.28
CA SER A 52 4.55 -26.69 15.03
C SER A 52 5.55 -27.74 15.47
N MET A 53 5.99 -27.63 16.73
CA MET A 53 6.32 -28.70 17.67
C MET A 53 7.33 -28.20 18.72
N GLY A 54 6.84 -27.89 19.93
CA GLY A 54 7.64 -27.93 21.17
C GLY A 54 7.59 -26.70 22.08
N GLY A 55 6.73 -26.72 23.11
CA GLY A 55 6.92 -25.99 24.37
C GLY A 55 5.95 -24.82 24.65
N PRO A 56 5.33 -24.72 25.85
CA PRO A 56 4.40 -23.65 26.18
C PRO A 56 5.17 -22.41 26.64
N THR A 57 5.70 -21.63 25.69
CA THR A 57 5.97 -20.22 25.92
C THR A 57 4.99 -19.44 25.08
N HIS A 58 3.89 -19.08 25.73
CA HIS A 58 2.82 -18.26 25.23
C HIS A 58 3.35 -16.83 24.92
N MET A 59 4.06 -16.70 23.81
CA MET A 59 3.96 -15.50 23.00
C MET A 59 2.63 -15.65 22.28
N ARG A 60 1.55 -15.12 22.86
CA ARG A 60 0.30 -14.90 22.13
C ARG A 60 0.70 -14.09 20.90
N ARG A 61 0.77 -14.72 19.73
CA ARG A 61 0.64 -14.01 18.47
C ARG A 61 -0.64 -13.19 18.63
N PRO A 62 -0.61 -11.84 18.56
CA PRO A 62 -1.83 -11.08 18.67
C PRO A 62 -2.76 -11.64 17.61
N GLU A 63 -3.84 -12.27 18.07
CA GLU A 63 -4.87 -12.85 17.24
C GLU A 63 -5.45 -11.65 16.51
N THR A 64 -4.96 -11.44 15.29
CA THR A 64 -5.26 -10.23 14.53
C THR A 64 -6.72 -10.35 14.14
N LEU A 65 -7.58 -9.69 14.92
CA LEU A 65 -9.00 -9.58 14.61
C LEU A 65 -9.08 -9.04 13.19
N LYS A 66 -9.67 -9.84 12.28
CA LYS A 66 -9.83 -9.44 10.89
C LYS A 66 -10.96 -8.42 10.83
N ILE A 67 -10.63 -7.18 11.19
CA ILE A 67 -11.53 -6.04 11.02
C ILE A 67 -11.50 -5.68 9.54
N ASP A 68 -12.64 -5.79 8.87
CA ASP A 68 -12.79 -5.39 7.48
C ASP A 68 -13.15 -3.90 7.45
N ILE A 69 -12.35 -3.12 6.72
CA ILE A 69 -12.57 -1.69 6.52
C ILE A 69 -13.12 -1.50 5.11
N SER A 70 -14.18 -0.71 5.01
CA SER A 70 -14.78 -0.35 3.73
C SER A 70 -13.79 0.48 2.93
N ARG A 71 -13.40 0.00 1.73
CA ARG A 71 -12.47 0.74 0.88
C ARG A 71 -13.12 2.02 0.34
N TYR A 72 -12.43 3.15 0.51
CA TYR A 72 -12.90 4.45 0.05
C TYR A 72 -12.38 4.76 -1.36
N LYS A 73 -13.27 5.09 -2.31
CA LYS A 73 -12.90 5.37 -3.70
C LYS A 73 -12.87 6.87 -4.01
N GLY A 74 -13.54 7.69 -3.20
CA GLY A 74 -13.70 9.12 -3.41
C GLY A 74 -14.89 9.47 -4.31
N THR A 75 -16.01 8.76 -4.15
CA THR A 75 -17.29 9.05 -4.82
C THR A 75 -18.36 9.52 -3.83
N ASP A 76 -19.43 10.16 -4.31
CA ASP A 76 -20.52 10.67 -3.46
C ASP A 76 -21.24 9.57 -2.64
N GLU A 77 -21.17 8.32 -3.11
CA GLU A 77 -21.69 7.15 -2.41
C GLU A 77 -20.79 6.68 -1.26
N ASP A 78 -19.52 7.10 -1.23
CA ASP A 78 -18.58 6.72 -0.20
C ASP A 78 -18.65 7.71 0.98
N SER A 79 -18.92 7.18 2.18
CA SER A 79 -18.91 8.00 3.40
C SER A 79 -17.49 8.10 3.97
N LEU A 80 -16.91 9.30 3.89
CA LEU A 80 -15.60 9.57 4.48
C LEU A 80 -15.63 9.49 6.02
N LEU A 81 -16.72 9.94 6.65
CA LEU A 81 -16.92 9.82 8.10
C LEU A 81 -16.94 8.35 8.55
N ARG A 82 -17.62 7.49 7.80
CA ARG A 82 -17.63 6.05 8.07
C ARG A 82 -16.21 5.45 7.97
N LEU A 83 -15.44 5.85 6.95
CA LEU A 83 -14.06 5.41 6.80
C LEU A 83 -13.22 5.74 8.04
N PHE A 84 -13.29 6.98 8.56
CA PHE A 84 -12.51 7.36 9.74
C PHE A 84 -12.88 6.57 10.99
N VAL A 85 -14.18 6.35 11.22
CA VAL A 85 -14.65 5.56 12.37
C VAL A 85 -14.14 4.11 12.27
N GLU A 86 -14.29 3.48 11.10
CA GLU A 86 -13.80 2.11 10.87
C GLU A 86 -12.27 2.03 10.97
N LEU A 87 -11.56 3.07 10.55
CA LEU A 87 -10.10 3.16 10.61
C LEU A 87 -9.58 3.26 12.05
N ASP A 88 -10.20 4.10 12.88
CA ASP A 88 -9.87 4.22 14.30
C ASP A 88 -10.10 2.91 15.06
N ASP A 89 -11.22 2.24 14.80
CA ASP A 89 -11.53 0.92 15.37
C ASP A 89 -10.49 -0.12 14.97
N ALA A 90 -10.12 -0.15 13.70
CA ALA A 90 -9.13 -1.08 13.19
C ALA A 90 -7.72 -0.80 13.72
N ILE A 91 -7.28 0.46 13.81
CA ILE A 91 -5.98 0.83 14.38
C ILE A 91 -5.88 0.37 15.82
N ARG A 92 -6.93 0.60 16.62
CA ARG A 92 -7.01 0.12 18.00
C ARG A 92 -6.96 -1.41 18.08
N ALA A 93 -7.73 -2.11 17.26
CA ALA A 93 -7.78 -3.57 17.29
C ALA A 93 -6.46 -4.22 16.83
N HIS A 94 -5.83 -3.65 15.81
CA HIS A 94 -4.56 -4.11 15.25
C HIS A 94 -3.34 -3.65 16.05
N HIS A 95 -3.51 -2.80 17.07
CA HIS A 95 -2.43 -2.21 17.86
C HIS A 95 -1.36 -1.57 16.96
N ILE A 96 -1.82 -0.79 15.97
CA ILE A 96 -0.93 -0.10 15.04
C ILE A 96 -0.38 1.14 15.74
N GLU A 97 0.87 1.04 16.18
CA GLU A 97 1.60 2.13 16.82
C GLU A 97 2.48 2.87 15.80
N GLY A 98 2.62 4.18 16.00
CA GLY A 98 3.43 5.05 15.16
C GLY A 98 2.65 5.68 14.01
N ASP A 99 2.85 6.98 13.83
CA ASP A 99 2.08 7.79 12.89
C ASP A 99 2.29 7.35 11.44
N GLU A 100 3.52 7.01 11.06
CA GLU A 100 3.83 6.49 9.71
C GLU A 100 3.09 5.18 9.39
N MET A 101 3.01 4.27 10.37
CA MET A 101 2.35 2.97 10.24
C MET A 101 0.83 3.15 10.11
N GLN A 102 0.27 4.06 10.91
CA GLN A 102 -1.14 4.42 10.87
C GLN A 102 -1.53 5.10 9.55
N VAL A 103 -0.71 6.02 9.06
CA VAL A 103 -0.90 6.69 7.75
C VAL A 103 -0.78 5.68 6.60
N THR A 104 0.20 4.78 6.65
CA THR A 104 0.37 3.72 5.63
C THR A 104 -0.84 2.79 5.61
N PHE A 105 -1.37 2.45 6.79
CA PHE A 105 -2.59 1.68 6.91
C PHE A 105 -3.80 2.44 6.33
N ALA A 106 -3.97 3.71 6.65
CA ALA A 106 -5.02 4.58 6.09
C ALA A 106 -4.97 4.64 4.57
N LEU A 107 -3.78 4.88 3.99
CA LEU A 107 -3.55 4.90 2.55
C LEU A 107 -3.88 3.56 1.87
N SER A 108 -3.69 2.44 2.56
CA SER A 108 -4.02 1.11 2.03
C SER A 108 -5.53 0.91 1.82
N ASN A 109 -6.35 1.63 2.59
CA ASN A 109 -7.81 1.59 2.52
C ASN A 109 -8.39 2.53 1.44
N LEU A 110 -7.57 3.45 0.92
CA LEU A 110 -7.93 4.24 -0.25
C LEU A 110 -7.85 3.42 -1.53
N THR A 111 -8.74 3.70 -2.47
CA THR A 111 -8.75 3.09 -3.81
C THR A 111 -9.09 4.11 -4.88
N ARG A 112 -8.85 3.76 -6.15
CA ARG A 112 -9.21 4.57 -7.32
C ARG A 112 -8.75 6.03 -7.16
N ARG A 113 -9.66 6.99 -7.36
CA ARG A 113 -9.38 8.42 -7.40
C ARG A 113 -8.82 8.93 -6.07
N ALA A 114 -9.33 8.44 -4.94
CA ALA A 114 -8.79 8.78 -3.62
C ALA A 114 -7.33 8.34 -3.46
N LYS A 115 -7.00 7.10 -3.87
CA LYS A 115 -5.61 6.60 -3.82
C LYS A 115 -4.70 7.37 -4.77
N THR A 116 -5.15 7.65 -5.99
CA THR A 116 -4.38 8.44 -6.96
C THR A 116 -4.10 9.85 -6.45
N TRP A 117 -5.08 10.50 -5.83
CA TRP A 117 -4.91 11.82 -5.23
C TRP A 117 -3.88 11.79 -4.09
N ALA A 118 -4.02 10.87 -3.14
CA ALA A 118 -3.12 10.80 -1.99
C ALA A 118 -1.67 10.47 -2.39
N LEU A 119 -1.47 9.58 -3.37
CA LEU A 119 -0.14 9.30 -3.91
C LEU A 119 0.42 10.49 -4.70
N GLY A 120 -0.44 11.24 -5.41
CA GLY A 120 -0.06 12.48 -6.08
C GLY A 120 0.45 13.53 -5.10
N LEU A 121 -0.18 13.66 -3.93
CA LEU A 121 0.30 14.53 -2.85
C LEU A 121 1.65 14.06 -2.30
N LYS A 122 1.80 12.77 -1.96
CA LYS A 122 3.08 12.21 -1.49
C LYS A 122 4.22 12.36 -2.49
N LEU A 123 3.92 12.34 -3.79
CA LEU A 123 4.94 12.53 -4.83
C LEU A 123 5.50 13.96 -4.83
N HIS A 124 4.66 14.97 -4.52
CA HIS A 124 5.09 16.36 -4.45
C HIS A 124 5.76 16.68 -3.10
N GLU A 125 5.24 16.09 -2.02
CA GLU A 125 5.73 16.29 -0.66
C GLU A 125 5.72 14.95 0.09
N PRO A 126 6.89 14.30 0.27
CA PRO A 126 6.99 12.94 0.85
C PRO A 126 6.35 12.81 2.24
N ASP A 127 6.40 13.88 3.03
CA ASP A 127 5.95 13.96 4.42
C ASP A 127 4.60 14.70 4.56
N VAL A 128 3.82 14.83 3.47
CA VAL A 128 2.50 15.50 3.48
C VAL A 128 1.51 14.91 4.49
N PHE A 129 1.73 13.68 4.91
CA PHE A 129 0.92 12.97 5.90
C PHE A 129 1.79 12.57 7.10
N ASP A 130 2.15 13.56 7.92
CA ASP A 130 2.91 13.34 9.16
C ASP A 130 2.12 12.57 10.22
N SER A 131 0.79 12.63 10.19
CA SER A 131 -0.09 11.93 11.13
C SER A 131 -1.48 11.71 10.56
N LEU A 132 -2.27 10.86 11.24
CA LEU A 132 -3.68 10.65 10.90
C LEU A 132 -4.54 11.92 11.01
N GLY A 133 -4.18 12.85 11.90
CA GLY A 133 -4.88 14.12 12.06
C GLY A 133 -4.76 15.00 10.81
N ILE A 134 -3.59 14.99 10.16
CA ILE A 134 -3.34 15.72 8.90
C ILE A 134 -3.92 14.95 7.70
N PHE A 135 -3.91 13.63 7.75
CA PHE A 135 -4.51 12.80 6.71
C PHE A 135 -6.04 13.01 6.57
N GLY A 136 -6.72 13.37 7.66
CA GLY A 136 -8.18 13.56 7.68
C GLY A 136 -8.67 15.00 7.59
N SER A 137 -7.78 15.99 7.53
CA SER A 137 -8.10 17.42 7.43
C SER A 137 -8.31 17.89 6.00
#